data_AF-A0A7Y1YWW7-F1
#
_entry.id   AF-A0A7Y1YWW7-F1
#
_cell.length_a   1.000
_cell.length_b   1.000
_cell.length_c   1.000
_cell.angle_alpha   90.00
_cell.angle_beta   90.00
_cell.angle_gamma   90.00
#
_symmetry.space_group_name_H-M   'P 1'
#
loop_
_entity.id
_entity.type
_entity.pdbx_description
1 polymer ?
#
loop_
_entity_poly.entity_id
_entity_poly.type
_entity_poly.pdbx_seq_one_letter_code
_entity_poly.pdbx_strand_id
1 'polypeptide(L)'
;MTEAGEKVRGNAVKRFLATCRGMTQRDIRNARTTNVWVLVWAVCFVGLSFAVRGGQLAPGLLAWAAVAACTLLGLVVVWYYMRFLREADELLRKIQLEALAIGFGAGFIGTFSLSLLEHLHGWVFDIGDILLLMVAFYVLGIISGMRRYA
;
A
#
# COMPACT_ATOMS: atom_id res chain seq x y z
N MET A 1 -16.47 -28.15 17.69
CA MET A 1 -16.44 -26.66 17.68
C MET A 1 -16.03 -26.14 16.30
N THR A 2 -16.73 -26.52 15.21
CA THR A 2 -16.19 -26.33 13.84
C THR A 2 -17.19 -25.82 12.80
N GLU A 3 -18.51 -26.02 12.92
CA GLU A 3 -19.44 -25.57 11.87
C GLU A 3 -19.93 -24.11 12.02
N ALA A 4 -20.03 -23.60 13.25
CA ALA A 4 -20.53 -22.24 13.49
C ALA A 4 -19.53 -21.16 13.05
N GLY A 5 -18.22 -21.39 13.24
CA GLY A 5 -17.16 -20.46 12.82
C GLY A 5 -17.01 -20.35 11.30
N GLU A 6 -17.27 -21.44 10.57
CA GLU A 6 -17.18 -21.46 9.10
C GLU A 6 -18.36 -20.74 8.45
N LYS A 7 -19.58 -20.88 8.99
CA LYS A 7 -20.76 -20.12 8.56
C LYS A 7 -20.62 -18.61 8.80
N VAL A 8 -20.05 -18.20 9.93
CA VAL A 8 -19.79 -16.78 10.24
C VAL A 8 -18.74 -16.20 9.30
N ARG A 9 -17.67 -16.94 9.02
CA ARG A 9 -16.62 -16.54 8.07
C ARG A 9 -17.14 -16.46 6.63
N GLY A 10 -17.99 -17.39 6.20
CA GLY A 10 -18.65 -17.37 4.89
C GLY A 10 -19.62 -16.21 4.70
N ASN A 11 -20.37 -15.84 5.75
CA ASN A 11 -21.23 -14.65 5.73
C ASN A 11 -20.46 -13.34 5.76
N ALA A 12 -19.32 -13.28 6.46
CA ALA A 12 -18.45 -12.11 6.49
C ALA A 12 -17.83 -11.82 5.12
N VAL A 13 -17.39 -12.85 4.39
CA VAL A 13 -16.86 -12.71 3.03
C VAL A 13 -17.96 -12.33 2.04
N LYS A 14 -19.17 -12.90 2.15
CA LYS A 14 -20.31 -12.50 1.31
C LYS A 14 -20.78 -11.07 1.58
N ARG A 15 -20.79 -10.63 2.84
CA ARG A 15 -21.06 -9.21 3.19
C ARG A 15 -19.97 -8.28 2.67
N PHE A 16 -18.71 -8.69 2.80
CA PHE A 16 -17.57 -7.96 2.24
C PHE A 16 -17.74 -7.71 0.72
N LEU A 17 -18.13 -8.74 -0.03
CA LEU A 17 -18.43 -8.62 -1.46
C LEU A 17 -19.71 -7.79 -1.74
N ALA A 18 -20.68 -7.77 -0.83
CA ALA A 18 -21.91 -6.99 -0.95
C ALA A 18 -21.69 -5.50 -0.67
N THR A 19 -20.85 -5.13 0.29
CA THR A 19 -20.43 -3.73 0.52
C THR A 19 -19.68 -3.18 -0.69
N CYS A 20 -18.89 -4.02 -1.37
CA CYS A 20 -18.28 -3.64 -2.65
C CYS A 20 -19.29 -3.37 -3.78
N ARG A 21 -20.53 -3.88 -3.72
CA ARG A 21 -21.59 -3.62 -4.72
C ARG A 21 -22.22 -2.22 -4.60
N GLY A 22 -22.00 -1.52 -3.48
CA GLY A 22 -22.48 -0.15 -3.27
C GLY A 22 -21.53 0.94 -3.76
N MET A 23 -20.34 0.59 -4.27
CA MET A 23 -19.38 1.58 -4.75
C MET A 23 -19.93 2.32 -5.98
N THR A 24 -19.94 3.64 -5.91
CA THR A 24 -20.36 4.48 -7.02
C THR A 24 -19.46 4.21 -8.22
N GLN A 25 -20.01 4.21 -9.44
CA GLN A 25 -19.21 4.02 -10.67
C GLN A 25 -18.03 5.00 -10.79
N ARG A 26 -18.14 6.17 -10.15
CA ARG A 26 -17.07 7.18 -10.05
C ARG A 26 -15.90 6.70 -9.18
N ASP A 27 -16.19 6.08 -8.03
CA ASP A 27 -15.16 5.55 -7.12
C ASP A 27 -14.36 4.43 -7.79
N ILE A 28 -15.04 3.53 -8.50
CA ILE A 28 -14.41 2.43 -9.22
C ILE A 28 -13.48 2.96 -10.32
N ARG A 29 -13.92 3.97 -11.08
CA ARG A 29 -13.10 4.56 -12.16
C ARG A 29 -11.87 5.26 -11.60
N ASN A 30 -12.01 6.00 -10.51
CA ASN A 30 -10.89 6.67 -9.88
C ASN A 30 -9.91 5.68 -9.25
N ALA A 31 -10.41 4.66 -8.56
CA ALA A 31 -9.58 3.59 -8.01
C ALA A 31 -8.80 2.86 -9.12
N ARG A 32 -9.44 2.57 -10.26
CA ARG A 32 -8.75 1.97 -11.42
C ARG A 32 -7.67 2.88 -11.96
N THR A 33 -7.94 4.18 -12.09
CA THR A 33 -6.96 5.16 -12.58
C THR A 33 -5.75 5.22 -11.66
N THR A 34 -5.98 5.31 -10.35
CA THR A 34 -4.91 5.28 -9.35
C THR A 34 -4.12 3.98 -9.41
N ASN A 35 -4.78 2.82 -9.48
CA ASN A 35 -4.12 1.52 -9.59
C ASN A 35 -3.27 1.39 -10.86
N VAL A 36 -3.73 1.93 -12.00
CA VAL A 36 -2.93 1.96 -13.23
C VAL A 36 -1.67 2.78 -13.03
N TRP A 37 -1.76 3.97 -12.43
CA TRP A 37 -0.57 4.78 -12.14
C TRP A 37 0.39 4.09 -11.17
N VAL A 38 -0.13 3.43 -10.13
CA VAL A 38 0.68 2.60 -9.20
C VAL A 38 1.42 1.51 -9.97
N LEU A 39 0.74 0.79 -10.87
CA LEU A 39 1.35 -0.27 -11.68
C LEU A 39 2.41 0.27 -12.64
N VAL A 40 2.13 1.39 -13.32
CA VAL A 40 3.09 2.05 -14.21
C VAL A 40 4.35 2.45 -13.44
N TRP A 41 4.18 3.06 -12.26
CA TRP A 41 5.30 3.41 -11.40
C TRP A 41 6.05 2.19 -10.89
N ALA A 42 5.36 1.14 -10.46
CA ALA A 42 5.99 -0.10 -9.98
C ALA A 42 6.82 -0.77 -11.07
N VAL A 43 6.31 -0.86 -12.31
CA VAL A 43 7.08 -1.38 -13.45
C VAL A 43 8.30 -0.51 -13.73
N CYS A 44 8.16 0.81 -13.68
CA CYS A 44 9.28 1.74 -13.84
C CYS A 44 10.35 1.53 -12.76
N PHE A 45 9.94 1.42 -11.49
CA PHE A 45 10.82 1.19 -10.35
C PHE A 45 11.55 -0.14 -10.45
N VAL A 46 10.84 -1.24 -10.77
CA VAL A 46 11.45 -2.57 -10.95
C VAL A 46 12.41 -2.57 -12.13
N GLY A 47 12.02 -1.97 -13.27
CA GLY A 47 12.89 -1.85 -14.45
C GLY A 47 14.17 -1.08 -14.14
N LEU A 48 14.06 0.07 -13.45
CA LEU A 48 15.21 0.87 -13.06
C LEU A 48 16.09 0.13 -12.04
N SER A 49 15.48 -0.55 -11.06
CA SER A 49 16.20 -1.36 -10.07
C SER A 49 16.98 -2.48 -10.72
N PHE A 50 16.39 -3.15 -11.70
CA PHE A 50 17.06 -4.20 -12.49
C PHE A 50 18.23 -3.62 -13.29
N ALA A 51 18.04 -2.48 -13.95
CA ALA A 51 19.07 -1.85 -14.77
C ALA A 51 20.25 -1.33 -13.93
N VAL A 52 19.99 -0.80 -12.72
CA VAL A 52 21.03 -0.38 -11.77
C VAL A 52 21.77 -1.60 -11.20
N ARG A 53 21.05 -2.63 -10.72
CA ARG A 53 21.68 -3.84 -10.15
C ARG A 53 22.44 -4.66 -11.19
N GLY A 54 21.98 -4.66 -12.45
CA GLY A 54 22.64 -5.33 -13.57
C GLY A 54 23.83 -4.57 -14.15
N GLY A 55 24.19 -3.40 -13.60
CA GLY A 55 25.30 -2.58 -14.10
C GLY A 55 25.07 -1.94 -15.48
N GLN A 56 23.83 -1.93 -15.97
CA GLN A 56 23.47 -1.36 -17.27
C GLN A 56 23.42 0.17 -17.23
N LEU A 57 23.22 0.77 -16.05
CA LEU A 57 23.38 2.20 -15.83
C LEU A 57 24.67 2.50 -15.08
N ALA A 58 25.62 3.12 -15.77
CA ALA A 58 26.79 3.69 -15.13
C ALA A 58 26.40 4.90 -14.26
N PRO A 59 27.06 5.09 -13.10
CA PRO A 59 26.84 6.26 -12.26
C PRO A 59 27.23 7.53 -13.05
N GLY A 60 26.26 8.42 -13.24
CA GLY A 60 26.41 9.63 -14.05
C GLY A 60 25.10 10.41 -14.14
N LEU A 61 25.10 11.51 -14.90
CA LEU A 61 23.95 12.41 -15.04
C LEU A 61 22.68 11.66 -15.49
N LEU A 62 22.83 10.67 -16.37
CA LEU A 62 21.72 9.86 -16.87
C LEU A 62 21.09 8.97 -15.80
N ALA A 63 21.89 8.39 -14.90
CA ALA A 63 21.36 7.62 -13.77
C ALA A 63 20.59 8.50 -12.78
N TRP A 64 21.12 9.69 -12.48
CA TRP A 64 20.42 10.67 -11.65
C TRP A 64 19.10 11.13 -12.28
N ALA A 65 19.10 11.41 -13.60
CA ALA A 65 17.90 11.78 -14.32
C ALA A 65 16.84 10.66 -14.31
N ALA A 66 17.27 9.40 -14.48
CA ALA A 66 16.37 8.25 -14.45
C ALA A 66 15.74 8.04 -13.06
N VAL A 67 16.55 8.14 -11.99
CA VAL A 67 16.05 8.08 -10.61
C VAL A 67 15.08 9.22 -10.33
N ALA A 68 15.43 10.46 -10.71
CA ALA A 68 14.56 11.61 -10.54
C ALA A 68 13.22 11.44 -11.29
N ALA A 69 13.24 10.96 -12.52
CA ALA A 69 12.03 10.68 -13.29
C ALA A 69 11.15 9.61 -12.63
N CYS A 70 11.76 8.52 -12.12
CA CYS A 70 11.04 7.49 -11.39
C CYS A 70 10.44 8.03 -10.08
N THR A 71 11.15 8.91 -9.37
CA THR A 71 10.63 9.58 -8.17
C THR A 71 9.46 10.52 -8.50
N LEU A 72 9.56 11.30 -9.59
CA LEU A 72 8.47 12.18 -10.04
C LEU A 72 7.22 11.38 -10.41
N LEU A 73 7.37 10.22 -11.06
CA LEU A 73 6.25 9.31 -11.29
C LEU A 73 5.62 8.83 -9.97
N GLY A 74 6.43 8.61 -8.94
CA GLY A 74 5.93 8.29 -7.60
C GLY A 74 5.08 9.42 -7.01
N LEU A 75 5.49 10.68 -7.20
CA LEU A 75 4.68 11.82 -6.77
C LEU A 75 3.35 11.92 -7.53
N VAL A 76 3.34 11.58 -8.83
CA VAL A 76 2.10 11.50 -9.62
C VAL A 76 1.16 10.45 -9.01
N VAL A 77 1.67 9.27 -8.62
CA VAL A 77 0.87 8.25 -7.93
C VAL A 77 0.23 8.81 -6.65
N VAL A 78 1.00 9.50 -5.82
CA VAL A 78 0.48 10.10 -4.58
C VAL A 78 -0.60 11.14 -4.89
N TRP A 79 -0.43 11.96 -5.93
CA TRP A 79 -1.43 12.93 -6.34
C TRP A 79 -2.76 12.28 -6.76
N TYR A 80 -2.72 11.21 -7.57
CA TYR A 80 -3.90 10.45 -7.95
C TYR A 80 -4.53 9.73 -6.76
N TYR A 81 -3.74 9.21 -5.82
CA TYR A 81 -4.26 8.61 -4.59
C TYR A 81 -4.97 9.65 -3.71
N MET A 82 -4.39 10.85 -3.54
CA MET A 82 -5.05 11.96 -2.84
C MET A 82 -6.37 12.35 -3.52
N ARG A 83 -6.40 12.41 -4.86
CA ARG A 83 -7.62 12.68 -5.62
C ARG A 83 -8.66 11.59 -5.40
N PHE A 84 -8.28 10.32 -5.45
CA PHE A 84 -9.14 9.19 -5.14
C PHE A 84 -9.75 9.32 -3.73
N LEU A 85 -8.95 9.63 -2.71
CA LEU A 85 -9.45 9.81 -1.34
C LEU A 85 -10.43 10.99 -1.21
N ARG A 86 -10.23 12.08 -1.97
CA ARG A 86 -11.12 13.25 -1.94
C ARG A 86 -12.45 13.00 -2.64
N GLU A 87 -12.43 12.21 -3.71
CA GLU A 87 -13.62 11.89 -4.50
C GLU A 87 -14.38 10.66 -3.97
N ALA A 88 -13.77 9.89 -3.07
CA ALA A 88 -14.41 8.77 -2.40
C ALA A 88 -15.51 9.23 -1.42
N ASP A 89 -16.52 8.37 -1.25
CA ASP A 89 -17.52 8.48 -0.18
C ASP A 89 -16.86 8.66 1.21
N GLU A 90 -17.51 9.40 2.12
CA GLU A 90 -17.03 9.65 3.47
C GLU A 90 -16.67 8.36 4.23
N LEU A 91 -17.46 7.30 4.09
CA LEU A 91 -17.20 6.00 4.72
C LEU A 91 -15.91 5.36 4.17
N LEU A 92 -15.76 5.34 2.85
CA LEU A 92 -14.58 4.75 2.19
C LEU A 92 -13.33 5.56 2.51
N ARG A 93 -13.41 6.90 2.44
CA ARG A 93 -12.32 7.80 2.79
C ARG A 93 -11.88 7.59 4.24
N LYS A 94 -12.82 7.44 5.18
CA LYS A 94 -12.51 7.17 6.59
C LYS A 94 -11.77 5.85 6.77
N ILE A 95 -12.27 4.76 6.17
CA ILE A 95 -11.62 3.44 6.23
C ILE A 95 -10.19 3.50 5.69
N GLN A 96 -9.99 4.17 4.55
CA GLN A 96 -8.69 4.31 3.92
C GLN A 96 -7.70 5.11 4.79
N LEU A 97 -8.14 6.22 5.39
CA LEU A 97 -7.31 7.04 6.27
C LEU A 97 -6.99 6.34 7.60
N GLU A 98 -7.95 5.65 8.21
CA GLU A 98 -7.72 4.83 9.41
C GLU A 98 -6.72 3.71 9.12
N ALA A 99 -6.88 3.01 7.98
CA ALA A 99 -5.94 1.99 7.56
C ALA A 99 -4.53 2.54 7.29
N LEU A 100 -4.43 3.71 6.65
CA LEU A 100 -3.16 4.38 6.37
C LEU A 100 -2.47 4.81 7.67
N ALA A 101 -3.23 5.28 8.67
CA ALA A 101 -2.69 5.59 9.99
C ALA A 101 -2.16 4.34 10.71
N ILE A 102 -2.86 3.20 10.63
CA ILE A 102 -2.41 1.93 11.20
C ILE A 102 -1.13 1.44 10.51
N GLY A 103 -1.11 1.43 9.16
CA GLY A 103 0.07 1.03 8.39
C GLY A 103 1.27 1.95 8.64
N PHE A 104 1.05 3.27 8.66
CA PHE A 104 2.08 4.26 8.97
C PHE A 104 2.63 4.09 10.38
N GLY A 105 1.76 3.95 11.38
CA GLY A 105 2.16 3.72 12.76
C GLY A 105 2.98 2.44 12.93
N ALA A 106 2.55 1.34 12.29
CA ALA A 106 3.27 0.07 12.32
C ALA A 106 4.66 0.18 11.66
N GLY A 107 4.77 0.89 10.54
CA GLY A 107 6.07 1.15 9.90
C GLY A 107 6.98 2.02 10.74
N PHE A 108 6.44 3.10 11.30
CA PHE A 108 7.19 4.02 12.14
C PHE A 108 7.72 3.32 13.39
N ILE A 109 6.84 2.68 14.17
CA ILE A 109 7.21 1.91 15.36
C ILE A 109 8.16 0.77 14.99
N GLY A 110 7.84 0.03 13.91
CA GLY A 110 8.65 -1.06 13.40
C GLY A 110 10.07 -0.62 13.04
N THR A 111 10.24 0.53 12.40
CA THR A 111 11.57 1.08 12.06
C THR A 111 12.40 1.28 13.33
N PHE A 112 11.88 1.95 14.35
CA PHE A 112 12.63 2.18 15.60
C PHE A 112 12.93 0.88 16.35
N SER A 113 11.94 -0.02 16.46
CA SER A 113 12.11 -1.29 17.15
C SER A 113 13.12 -2.20 16.45
N LEU A 114 13.04 -2.30 15.12
CA LEU A 114 13.96 -3.11 14.32
C LEU A 114 15.36 -2.50 14.36
N SER A 115 15.52 -1.18 14.19
CA SER A 115 16.84 -0.53 14.33
C SER A 115 17.48 -0.82 15.68
N LEU A 116 16.74 -0.79 16.80
CA LEU A 116 17.31 -1.16 18.11
C LEU A 116 17.74 -2.64 18.14
N LEU A 117 16.97 -3.52 17.50
CA LEU A 117 17.29 -4.93 17.41
C LEU A 117 18.54 -5.20 16.56
N GLU A 118 18.77 -4.44 15.49
CA GLU A 118 20.00 -4.52 14.69
C GLU A 118 21.24 -4.24 15.54
N HIS A 119 21.16 -3.25 16.44
CA HIS A 119 22.26 -2.91 17.35
C HIS A 119 22.52 -3.97 18.42
N LEU A 120 21.50 -4.73 18.82
CA LEU A 120 21.61 -5.74 19.88
C LEU A 120 22.03 -7.12 19.36
N HIS A 121 21.47 -7.56 18.24
CA HIS A 121 21.62 -8.93 17.74
C HIS A 121 22.32 -9.03 16.38
N GLY A 122 22.68 -7.90 15.75
CA GLY A 122 23.39 -7.89 14.48
C GLY A 122 22.59 -8.38 13.28
N TRP A 123 21.26 -8.48 13.40
CA TRP A 123 20.38 -8.71 12.25
C TRP A 123 20.34 -7.46 11.38
N VAL A 124 20.30 -7.65 10.06
CA VAL A 124 20.20 -6.56 9.08
C VAL A 124 18.84 -6.68 8.41
N PHE A 125 17.98 -5.68 8.64
CA PHE A 125 16.68 -5.57 8.00
C PHE A 125 16.78 -4.62 6.81
N ASP A 126 16.18 -4.99 5.68
CA ASP A 126 16.09 -4.10 4.53
C ASP A 126 14.88 -3.17 4.69
N ILE A 127 14.92 -2.02 4.04
CA ILE A 127 13.78 -1.10 3.92
C ILE A 127 12.57 -1.83 3.34
N GLY A 128 12.81 -2.83 2.47
CA GLY A 128 11.76 -3.71 1.94
C GLY A 128 10.98 -4.46 3.02
N ASP A 129 11.62 -4.92 4.10
CA ASP A 129 10.97 -5.66 5.18
C ASP A 129 10.03 -4.74 5.99
N ILE A 130 10.47 -3.51 6.24
CA ILE A 130 9.66 -2.47 6.91
C ILE A 130 8.46 -2.09 6.04
N LEU A 131 8.65 -1.92 4.74
CA LEU A 131 7.56 -1.64 3.80
C LEU A 131 6.54 -2.78 3.75
N LEU A 132 6.99 -4.04 3.79
CA LEU A 132 6.11 -5.20 3.86
C LEU A 132 5.26 -5.19 5.13
N LEU A 133 5.87 -4.86 6.28
CA LEU A 133 5.16 -4.68 7.55
C LEU A 133 4.10 -3.59 7.44
N MET A 134 4.42 -2.43 6.87
CA MET A 134 3.47 -1.33 6.66
C MET A 134 2.27 -1.78 5.82
N VAL A 135 2.54 -2.45 4.69
CA VAL A 135 1.48 -2.94 3.78
C VAL A 135 0.60 -3.97 4.48
N ALA A 136 1.19 -4.90 5.23
CA ALA A 136 0.42 -5.90 5.98
C ALA A 136 -0.55 -5.24 6.98
N PHE A 137 -0.06 -4.28 7.77
CA PHE A 137 -0.88 -3.56 8.74
C PHE A 137 -1.91 -2.64 8.08
N TYR A 138 -1.59 -2.04 6.94
CA TYR A 138 -2.55 -1.30 6.14
C TYR A 138 -3.70 -2.19 5.64
N VAL A 139 -3.41 -3.37 5.11
CA VAL A 139 -4.43 -4.34 4.67
C VAL A 139 -5.28 -4.80 5.85
N LEU A 140 -4.68 -5.07 7.01
CA LEU A 140 -5.41 -5.40 8.24
C LEU A 140 -6.32 -4.24 8.69
N GLY A 141 -5.85 -3.00 8.56
CA GLY A 141 -6.63 -1.78 8.82
C GLY A 141 -7.85 -1.68 7.90
N ILE A 142 -7.69 -1.94 6.60
CA ILE A 142 -8.80 -1.96 5.64
C ILE A 142 -9.82 -3.05 6.04
N ILE A 143 -9.37 -4.29 6.28
CA ILE A 143 -10.24 -5.41 6.67
C ILE A 143 -11.01 -5.08 7.94
N SER A 144 -10.34 -4.49 8.93
CA SER A 144 -10.95 -4.12 10.20
C SER A 144 -11.97 -2.99 10.05
N GLY A 145 -11.64 -1.96 9.27
CA GLY A 145 -12.57 -0.86 8.96
C GLY A 145 -13.81 -1.35 8.23
N MET A 146 -13.65 -2.18 7.20
CA MET A 146 -14.79 -2.72 6.46
C MET A 146 -15.68 -3.62 7.31
N ARG A 147 -15.13 -4.38 8.27
CA ARG A 147 -15.94 -5.18 9.21
C ARG A 147 -16.71 -4.32 10.22
N ARG A 148 -16.18 -3.14 10.57
CA ARG A 148 -16.79 -2.24 11.55
C ARG A 148 -17.93 -1.41 10.96
N TYR A 149 -17.83 -1.06 9.68
CA TYR A 149 -18.76 -0.16 8.99
C TYR A 149 -19.68 -0.88 7.96
N ALA A 150 -19.73 -2.22 7.96
CA ALA A 150 -20.63 -3.05 7.15
C ALA A 150 -21.71 -3.75 8.00
#